data_AF-A0A2R4FUQ8-F1
#
_entry.id   AF-A0A2R4FUQ8-F1
#
_cell.length_a   1.000
_cell.length_b   1.000
_cell.length_c   1.000
_cell.angle_alpha   90.00
_cell.angle_beta   90.00
_cell.angle_gamma   90.00
#
_symmetry.space_group_name_H-M   'P 1'
#
loop_
_entity.id
_entity.type
_entity.pdbx_description
1 polymer ?
#
loop_
_entity_poly.entity_id
_entity_poly.type
_entity_poly.pdbx_seq_one_letter_code
_entity_poly.pdbx_strand_id
1 'polypeptide(L)'
;MEDERLPEVSGLAATDDGYVVVNDSSDVDNRRRIFFLDRDCAVTRTVRYPSRPRDTEDLARAPDGTIWVGDIGDNDRVRETAALWKLSPGAKSPVLHRVSYPDGAHDAEALLLSGDGTPIIVTKDSGTPGLYAPARGLRAGQTTPLRRVGQFTLPRSSTSNPFSIFGRQLVTGGAVAPDGSRVVLRTYADALEFDVTDGDVVRAVTQGTPRVIPLPDEPQGETVTYGPDGTALLTLSEKAEGESAADPVLLRYPLADREPKPSSSPGAATPAVPDDTRPDRDRAAESSQDLPGRFVGAVALTLLLLVAVGGFAIWRARRRPSGRGR
;
A
#
# COMPACT_ATOMS: atom_id res chain seq x y z
N MET A 1 -2.49 15.82 -5.07
CA MET A 1 -1.54 15.35 -6.10
C MET A 1 -2.23 15.48 -7.45
N GLU A 2 -1.82 16.43 -8.28
CA GLU A 2 -2.61 16.87 -9.46
C GLU A 2 -2.19 16.20 -10.78
N ASP A 3 -1.24 15.25 -10.75
CA ASP A 3 -0.76 14.60 -11.97
C ASP A 3 -1.77 13.56 -12.49
N GLU A 4 -2.33 13.79 -13.68
CA GLU A 4 -3.33 12.90 -14.32
C GLU A 4 -2.84 11.46 -14.55
N ARG A 5 -1.54 11.20 -14.42
CA ARG A 5 -0.95 9.86 -14.51
C ARG A 5 -1.02 9.10 -13.19
N LEU A 6 -1.47 9.71 -12.09
CA LEU A 6 -1.53 9.14 -10.74
C LEU A 6 -2.95 9.09 -10.14
N PRO A 7 -3.99 8.63 -10.86
CA PRO A 7 -5.34 8.55 -10.29
C PRO A 7 -5.56 7.33 -9.37
N GLU A 8 -4.69 6.32 -9.45
CA GLU A 8 -4.89 4.95 -8.98
C GLU A 8 -3.77 4.54 -8.02
N VAL A 9 -3.23 5.48 -7.24
CA VAL A 9 -2.02 5.23 -6.42
C VAL A 9 -2.29 4.15 -5.36
N SER A 10 -1.59 3.03 -5.47
CA SER A 10 -1.75 1.85 -4.58
C SER A 10 -0.47 1.52 -3.79
N GLY A 11 0.70 2.00 -4.24
CA GLY A 11 1.96 1.87 -3.50
C GLY A 11 2.62 3.21 -3.20
N LEU A 12 3.18 3.35 -2.00
CA LEU A 12 3.85 4.56 -1.52
C LEU A 12 5.07 4.25 -0.64
N ALA A 13 6.20 4.91 -0.90
CA ALA A 13 7.32 4.98 0.04
C ALA A 13 7.86 6.40 0.16
N ALA A 14 8.19 6.80 1.39
CA ALA A 14 8.91 8.04 1.64
C ALA A 14 10.41 7.89 1.31
N THR A 15 11.00 9.01 0.89
CA THR A 15 12.44 9.19 0.67
C THR A 15 12.90 10.43 1.43
N ASP A 16 14.21 10.69 1.47
CA ASP A 16 14.73 11.87 2.18
C ASP A 16 14.25 13.19 1.52
N ASP A 17 13.99 13.19 0.22
CA ASP A 17 13.68 14.35 -0.62
C ASP A 17 12.27 14.34 -1.23
N GLY A 18 11.45 13.34 -0.94
CA GLY A 18 10.08 13.25 -1.45
C GLY A 18 9.49 11.84 -1.34
N TYR A 19 8.87 11.35 -2.40
CA TYR A 19 8.13 10.08 -2.39
C TYR A 19 8.36 9.24 -3.65
N VAL A 20 8.10 7.94 -3.54
CA VAL A 20 7.97 7.02 -4.67
C VAL A 20 6.58 6.42 -4.65
N VAL A 21 5.90 6.42 -5.80
CA VAL A 21 4.55 5.86 -5.94
C VAL A 21 4.39 5.00 -7.21
N VAL A 22 3.42 4.10 -7.17
CA VAL A 22 2.92 3.31 -8.31
C VAL A 22 1.38 3.30 -8.30
N ASN A 23 0.79 3.12 -9.48
CA ASN A 23 -0.66 2.90 -9.59
C ASN A 23 -1.00 1.40 -9.55
N ASP A 24 -2.22 1.04 -9.14
CA ASP A 24 -2.77 -0.32 -9.19
C ASP A 24 -2.79 -0.86 -10.63
N SER A 25 -3.23 -0.02 -11.59
CA SER A 25 -3.56 -0.47 -12.92
C SER A 25 -2.38 -0.41 -13.87
N SER A 26 -2.34 -1.44 -14.72
CA SER A 26 -1.44 -1.51 -15.85
C SER A 26 -2.17 -1.32 -17.18
N ASP A 27 -3.30 -0.61 -17.25
CA ASP A 27 -4.08 -0.51 -18.50
C ASP A 27 -3.71 0.68 -19.38
N VAL A 28 -3.32 1.79 -18.78
CA VAL A 28 -2.94 3.00 -19.52
C VAL A 28 -1.42 3.10 -19.64
N ASP A 29 -0.88 3.19 -20.88
CA ASP A 29 0.58 3.12 -21.09
C ASP A 29 1.34 4.16 -20.27
N ASN A 30 0.86 5.41 -20.21
CA ASN A 30 1.55 6.50 -19.52
C ASN A 30 1.50 6.40 -17.98
N ARG A 31 0.65 5.53 -17.41
CA ARG A 31 0.51 5.27 -15.97
C ARG A 31 1.37 4.11 -15.47
N ARG A 32 1.83 3.23 -16.36
CA ARG A 32 2.70 2.07 -16.05
C ARG A 32 4.15 2.47 -15.78
N ARG A 33 4.39 3.21 -14.70
CA ARG A 33 5.71 3.71 -14.29
C ARG A 33 5.86 3.62 -12.77
N ILE A 34 7.12 3.65 -12.35
CA ILE A 34 7.49 4.05 -10.99
C ILE A 34 7.69 5.56 -11.02
N PHE A 35 6.92 6.29 -10.22
CA PHE A 35 6.96 7.75 -10.18
C PHE A 35 7.72 8.20 -8.94
N PHE A 36 8.59 9.19 -9.12
CA PHE A 36 9.31 9.86 -8.06
C PHE A 36 8.74 11.28 -7.97
N LEU A 37 8.39 11.65 -6.74
CA LEU A 37 7.75 12.89 -6.39
C LEU A 37 8.67 13.69 -5.49
N ASP A 38 8.65 15.02 -5.56
CA ASP A 38 9.21 15.86 -4.50
C ASP A 38 8.26 15.93 -3.27
N ARG A 39 8.63 16.74 -2.27
CA ARG A 39 7.85 16.93 -1.05
C ARG A 39 6.50 17.63 -1.27
N ASP A 40 6.35 18.34 -2.39
CA ASP A 40 5.10 18.99 -2.80
C ASP A 40 4.23 18.06 -3.67
N CYS A 41 4.63 16.78 -3.76
CA CYS A 41 4.00 15.74 -4.57
C CYS A 41 4.03 16.02 -6.09
N ALA A 42 4.96 16.84 -6.58
CA ALA A 42 5.15 17.04 -8.01
C ALA A 42 6.05 15.95 -8.59
N VAL A 43 5.69 15.41 -9.77
CA VAL A 43 6.49 14.36 -10.44
C VAL A 43 7.79 14.94 -10.96
N THR A 44 8.90 14.52 -10.36
CA THR A 44 10.27 14.93 -10.74
C THR A 44 10.92 13.92 -11.68
N ARG A 45 10.56 12.64 -11.59
CA ARG A 45 11.13 11.58 -12.41
C ARG A 45 10.19 10.40 -12.56
N THR A 46 10.26 9.71 -13.69
CA THR A 46 9.53 8.45 -13.92
C THR A 46 10.45 7.37 -14.47
N VAL A 47 10.21 6.11 -14.09
CA VAL A 47 10.91 4.93 -14.63
C VAL A 47 9.90 3.99 -15.28
N ARG A 48 10.14 3.62 -16.54
CA ARG A 48 9.31 2.63 -17.24
C ARG A 48 9.72 1.21 -16.87
N TYR A 49 8.74 0.32 -16.81
CA TYR A 49 8.98 -1.12 -16.74
C TYR A 49 9.49 -1.65 -18.10
N PRO A 50 10.48 -2.56 -18.15
CA PRO A 50 10.95 -3.18 -19.39
C PRO A 50 9.91 -4.04 -20.11
N SER A 51 8.94 -4.56 -19.38
CA SER A 51 7.75 -5.24 -19.90
C SER A 51 6.51 -4.79 -19.14
N ARG A 52 5.33 -4.96 -19.73
CA ARG A 52 4.06 -4.58 -19.10
C ARG A 52 3.89 -5.29 -17.73
N PRO A 53 3.81 -4.55 -16.60
CA PRO A 53 3.33 -5.13 -15.34
C PRO A 53 1.86 -5.55 -15.50
N ARG A 54 1.34 -6.42 -14.65
CA ARG A 54 -0.06 -6.86 -14.76
C ARG A 54 -0.97 -6.11 -13.80
N ASP A 55 -0.59 -6.08 -12.52
CA ASP A 55 -1.41 -5.54 -11.42
C ASP A 55 -0.47 -5.14 -10.28
N THR A 56 -0.12 -3.86 -10.22
CA THR A 56 0.92 -3.37 -9.29
C THR A 56 0.30 -2.75 -8.07
N GLU A 57 0.22 -3.51 -6.98
CA GLU A 57 -0.41 -3.02 -5.75
C GLU A 57 0.54 -2.14 -4.95
N ASP A 58 1.54 -2.73 -4.29
CA ASP A 58 2.33 -2.02 -3.29
C ASP A 58 3.81 -1.90 -3.67
N LEU A 59 4.55 -1.06 -2.95
CA LEU A 59 5.99 -0.95 -3.08
C LEU A 59 6.68 -0.81 -1.72
N ALA A 60 7.92 -1.28 -1.66
CA ALA A 60 8.77 -1.16 -0.49
C ALA A 60 10.13 -0.58 -0.87
N ARG A 61 10.67 0.29 -0.01
CA ARG A 61 12.02 0.85 -0.16
C ARG A 61 12.97 0.16 0.83
N ALA A 62 14.04 -0.43 0.32
CA ALA A 62 15.13 -0.95 1.14
C ALA A 62 16.01 0.20 1.69
N PRO A 63 16.76 -0.01 2.78
CA PRO A 63 17.64 1.01 3.35
C PRO A 63 18.67 1.57 2.37
N ASP A 64 19.15 0.74 1.43
CA ASP A 64 20.09 1.16 0.38
C ASP A 64 19.46 2.02 -0.73
N GLY A 65 18.16 2.29 -0.66
CA GLY A 65 17.39 3.04 -1.65
C GLY A 65 16.84 2.19 -2.80
N THR A 66 17.03 0.87 -2.79
CA THR A 66 16.38 -0.03 -3.75
C THR A 66 14.87 0.03 -3.59
N ILE A 67 14.15 0.21 -4.69
CA ILE A 67 12.69 0.13 -4.72
C ILE A 67 12.28 -1.26 -5.20
N TRP A 68 11.42 -1.91 -4.44
CA TRP A 68 10.71 -3.13 -4.82
C TRP A 68 9.26 -2.80 -5.09
N VAL A 69 8.72 -3.19 -6.23
CA VAL A 69 7.29 -3.06 -6.54
C VAL A 69 6.68 -4.45 -6.65
N GLY A 70 5.57 -4.67 -5.97
CA GLY A 70 4.77 -5.87 -6.07
C GLY A 70 3.85 -5.80 -7.28
N ASP A 71 4.08 -6.65 -8.28
CA ASP A 71 3.10 -6.96 -9.33
C ASP A 71 2.34 -8.22 -8.88
N ILE A 72 1.51 -8.04 -7.85
CA ILE A 72 1.02 -9.08 -6.94
C ILE A 72 -0.52 -9.19 -6.86
N GLY A 73 -1.27 -8.23 -7.41
CA GLY A 73 -2.73 -8.29 -7.50
C GLY A 73 -3.21 -9.38 -8.44
N ASP A 74 -4.38 -9.93 -8.13
CA ASP A 74 -5.05 -10.97 -8.93
C ASP A 74 -6.49 -11.15 -8.44
N ASN A 75 -7.35 -10.14 -8.56
CA ASN A 75 -8.70 -10.20 -7.99
C ASN A 75 -9.50 -11.44 -8.46
N ASP A 76 -9.29 -11.86 -9.72
CA ASP A 76 -9.91 -13.06 -10.32
C ASP A 76 -9.23 -14.38 -9.92
N ARG A 77 -8.05 -14.33 -9.28
CA ARG A 77 -7.21 -15.47 -8.85
C ARG A 77 -6.90 -16.44 -9.99
N VAL A 78 -6.44 -15.91 -11.11
CA VAL A 78 -6.15 -16.68 -12.33
C VAL A 78 -4.68 -16.67 -12.74
N ARG A 79 -3.82 -15.86 -12.11
CA ARG A 79 -2.40 -15.75 -12.44
C ARG A 79 -1.62 -16.92 -11.88
N GLU A 80 -0.97 -17.67 -12.77
CA GLU A 80 -0.01 -18.73 -12.38
C GLU A 80 1.22 -18.18 -11.63
N THR A 81 1.55 -16.89 -11.83
CA THR A 81 2.69 -16.23 -11.20
C THR A 81 2.38 -14.79 -10.82
N ALA A 82 2.92 -14.38 -9.69
CA ALA A 82 3.09 -12.98 -9.31
C ALA A 82 4.53 -12.52 -9.68
N ALA A 83 4.82 -11.24 -9.45
CA ALA A 83 6.13 -10.68 -9.75
C ALA A 83 6.57 -9.62 -8.75
N LEU A 84 7.87 -9.47 -8.61
CA LEU A 84 8.54 -8.39 -7.91
C LEU A 84 9.46 -7.67 -8.90
N TRP A 85 9.29 -6.36 -9.01
CA TRP A 85 10.17 -5.49 -9.79
C TRP A 85 11.20 -4.85 -8.87
N LYS A 86 12.48 -5.07 -9.13
CA LYS A 86 13.59 -4.51 -8.33
C LYS A 86 14.27 -3.37 -9.09
N LEU A 87 14.17 -2.14 -8.59
CA LEU A 87 14.88 -0.98 -9.11
C LEU A 87 15.99 -0.57 -8.13
N SER A 88 17.22 -0.94 -8.45
CA SER A 88 18.39 -0.49 -7.68
C SER A 88 18.63 1.03 -7.83
N PRO A 89 19.24 1.69 -6.83
CA PRO A 89 19.60 3.10 -6.92
C PRO A 89 20.40 3.42 -8.18
N GLY A 90 20.03 4.49 -8.89
CA GLY A 90 20.69 4.91 -10.13
C GLY A 90 20.41 4.03 -11.36
N ALA A 91 19.73 2.89 -11.21
CA ALA A 91 19.35 2.06 -12.35
C ALA A 91 18.29 2.76 -13.21
N LYS A 92 18.38 2.57 -14.53
CA LYS A 92 17.43 3.15 -15.50
C LYS A 92 16.16 2.31 -15.70
N SER A 93 16.16 1.07 -15.24
CA SER A 93 15.06 0.12 -15.42
C SER A 93 15.04 -0.92 -14.30
N PRO A 94 13.86 -1.31 -13.80
CA PRO A 94 13.74 -2.39 -12.83
C PRO A 94 14.01 -3.76 -13.46
N VAL A 95 14.44 -4.72 -12.63
CA VAL A 95 14.62 -6.13 -12.98
C VAL A 95 13.41 -6.93 -12.52
N LEU A 96 12.85 -7.78 -13.40
CA LEU A 96 11.72 -8.64 -13.11
C LEU A 96 12.15 -9.93 -12.39
N HIS A 97 11.52 -10.21 -11.25
CA HIS A 97 11.61 -11.48 -10.55
C HIS A 97 10.22 -12.13 -10.46
N ARG A 98 10.03 -13.26 -11.15
CA ARG A 98 8.76 -14.01 -11.12
C ARG A 98 8.72 -14.91 -9.89
N VAL A 99 7.55 -14.98 -9.25
CA VAL A 99 7.30 -15.84 -8.10
C VAL A 99 5.99 -16.61 -8.28
N SER A 100 5.88 -17.78 -7.65
CA SER A 100 4.67 -18.60 -7.69
C SER A 100 4.27 -19.04 -6.28
N TYR A 101 3.01 -18.85 -5.94
CA TYR A 101 2.45 -19.35 -4.68
C TYR A 101 2.43 -20.88 -4.67
N PRO A 102 2.62 -21.52 -3.50
CA PRO A 102 2.63 -22.98 -3.38
C PRO A 102 1.23 -23.61 -3.39
N ASP A 103 0.18 -22.80 -3.21
CA ASP A 103 -1.19 -23.19 -2.89
C ASP A 103 -2.24 -22.57 -3.83
N GLY A 104 -1.82 -22.13 -5.01
CA GLY A 104 -2.68 -21.54 -6.04
C GLY A 104 -2.59 -20.01 -6.10
N ALA A 105 -3.34 -19.42 -7.03
CA ALA A 105 -3.33 -17.97 -7.24
C ALA A 105 -3.94 -17.22 -6.05
N HIS A 106 -3.33 -16.10 -5.69
CA HIS A 106 -3.80 -15.21 -4.63
C HIS A 106 -3.76 -13.76 -5.09
N ASP A 107 -4.78 -13.03 -4.67
CA ASP A 107 -4.82 -11.58 -4.68
C ASP A 107 -4.06 -11.06 -3.46
N ALA A 108 -3.11 -10.14 -3.66
CA ALA A 108 -2.24 -9.64 -2.60
C ALA A 108 -1.92 -8.17 -2.80
N GLU A 109 -1.90 -7.43 -1.70
CA GLU A 109 -2.02 -5.96 -1.71
C GLU A 109 -0.94 -5.28 -0.89
N ALA A 110 -0.08 -6.04 -0.21
CA ALA A 110 0.98 -5.45 0.59
C ALA A 110 2.31 -6.15 0.37
N LEU A 111 3.35 -5.33 0.28
CA LEU A 111 4.73 -5.75 0.12
C LEU A 111 5.59 -5.18 1.24
N LEU A 112 6.16 -6.06 2.05
CA LEU A 112 7.06 -5.70 3.14
C LEU A 112 8.49 -6.18 2.85
N LEU A 113 9.47 -5.59 3.51
CA LEU A 113 10.85 -6.09 3.54
C LEU A 113 11.22 -6.47 4.97
N SER A 114 11.62 -7.73 5.16
CA SER A 114 12.24 -8.20 6.40
C SER A 114 13.60 -7.50 6.61
N GLY A 115 14.15 -7.55 7.83
CA GLY A 115 15.42 -6.87 8.18
C GLY A 115 16.64 -7.36 7.38
N ASP A 116 16.56 -8.56 6.81
CA ASP A 116 17.56 -9.13 5.89
C ASP A 116 17.32 -8.75 4.41
N GLY A 117 16.29 -7.93 4.13
CA GLY A 117 15.88 -7.53 2.79
C GLY A 117 14.99 -8.55 2.06
N THR A 118 14.57 -9.64 2.73
CA THR A 118 13.65 -10.61 2.13
C THR A 118 12.27 -10.00 1.91
N PRO A 119 11.72 -10.01 0.67
CA PRO A 119 10.37 -9.52 0.42
C PRO A 119 9.32 -10.47 0.98
N ILE A 120 8.32 -9.90 1.67
CA ILE A 120 7.17 -10.60 2.24
C ILE A 120 5.91 -10.06 1.56
N ILE A 121 5.16 -10.94 0.91
CA ILE A 121 3.89 -10.62 0.24
C ILE A 121 2.75 -10.99 1.19
N VAL A 122 1.76 -10.10 1.33
CA VAL A 122 0.60 -10.30 2.20
C VAL A 122 -0.70 -10.27 1.38
N THR A 123 -1.52 -11.32 1.50
CA THR A 123 -2.72 -11.50 0.68
C THR A 123 -3.92 -10.65 1.15
N LYS A 124 -4.83 -10.31 0.22
CA LYS A 124 -6.11 -9.63 0.50
C LYS A 124 -7.19 -10.63 0.95
N ASP A 125 -6.84 -11.57 1.82
CA ASP A 125 -7.81 -12.56 2.30
C ASP A 125 -8.66 -11.99 3.44
N SER A 126 -9.98 -12.15 3.33
CA SER A 126 -10.93 -11.69 4.33
C SER A 126 -10.62 -12.27 5.71
N GLY A 127 -10.24 -11.39 6.65
CA GLY A 127 -10.01 -11.69 8.06
C GLY A 127 -8.71 -12.43 8.38
N THR A 128 -8.18 -13.28 7.50
CA THR A 128 -6.95 -14.06 7.76
C THR A 128 -5.94 -13.97 6.60
N PRO A 129 -5.31 -12.81 6.35
CA PRO A 129 -4.25 -12.66 5.36
C PRO A 129 -3.10 -13.67 5.57
N GLY A 130 -2.66 -14.29 4.49
CA GLY A 130 -1.48 -15.14 4.42
C GLY A 130 -0.21 -14.32 4.14
N LEU A 131 0.90 -14.73 4.72
CA LEU A 131 2.22 -14.14 4.48
C LEU A 131 3.07 -15.14 3.68
N TYR A 132 3.69 -14.66 2.61
CA TYR A 132 4.49 -15.47 1.70
C TYR A 132 5.87 -14.84 1.47
N ALA A 133 6.90 -15.68 1.42
CA ALA A 133 8.28 -15.26 1.12
C ALA A 133 8.91 -16.19 0.08
N PRO A 134 9.90 -15.73 -0.71
CA PRO A 134 10.66 -16.61 -1.59
C PRO A 134 11.27 -17.80 -0.83
N ALA A 135 11.09 -19.01 -1.34
CA ALA A 135 11.66 -20.22 -0.73
C ALA A 135 13.19 -20.33 -0.93
N ARG A 136 13.74 -19.49 -1.82
CA ARG A 136 15.15 -19.35 -2.13
C ARG A 136 15.41 -17.96 -2.73
N GLY A 137 16.67 -17.59 -2.89
CA GLY A 137 17.03 -16.31 -3.52
C GLY A 137 16.40 -16.14 -4.91
N LEU A 138 15.88 -14.93 -5.14
CA LEU A 138 15.24 -14.53 -6.40
C LEU A 138 16.26 -14.54 -7.55
N ARG A 139 15.83 -15.02 -8.72
CA ARG A 139 16.64 -15.05 -9.94
C ARG A 139 15.85 -14.50 -11.11
N ALA A 140 16.43 -13.55 -11.84
CA ALA A 140 15.81 -13.02 -13.05
C ALA A 140 15.68 -14.14 -14.10
N GLY A 141 14.58 -14.14 -14.86
CA GLY A 141 14.31 -15.15 -15.89
C GLY A 141 13.89 -16.53 -15.38
N GLN A 142 13.75 -16.73 -14.06
CA GLN A 142 13.24 -17.97 -13.47
C GLN A 142 12.10 -17.67 -12.49
N THR A 143 11.06 -18.51 -12.49
CA THR A 143 10.05 -18.45 -11.44
C THR A 143 10.62 -19.03 -10.14
N THR A 144 10.54 -18.25 -9.07
CA THR A 144 10.97 -18.65 -7.73
C THR A 144 9.75 -19.06 -6.91
N PRO A 145 9.66 -20.32 -6.42
CA PRO A 145 8.56 -20.71 -5.55
C PRO A 145 8.55 -19.86 -4.28
N LEU A 146 7.35 -19.44 -3.87
CA LEU A 146 7.11 -18.91 -2.54
C LEU A 146 6.89 -20.05 -1.55
N ARG A 147 7.08 -19.75 -0.27
CA ARG A 147 6.59 -20.54 0.85
C ARG A 147 5.66 -19.67 1.68
N ARG A 148 4.60 -20.27 2.21
CA ARG A 148 3.77 -19.61 3.23
C ARG A 148 4.58 -19.56 4.53
N VAL A 149 4.89 -18.36 4.99
CA VAL A 149 5.71 -18.12 6.19
C VAL A 149 4.87 -17.78 7.42
N GLY A 150 3.58 -17.48 7.22
CA GLY A 150 2.68 -17.22 8.31
C GLY A 150 1.28 -16.85 7.86
N GLN A 151 0.45 -16.52 8.84
CA GLN A 151 -0.86 -15.92 8.65
C GLN A 151 -1.19 -15.05 9.85
N PHE A 152 -2.03 -14.06 9.63
CA PHE A 152 -2.42 -13.12 10.66
C PHE A 152 -3.94 -13.00 10.69
N THR A 153 -4.54 -12.96 11.88
CA THR A 153 -5.97 -12.71 12.01
C THR A 153 -6.18 -11.24 12.32
N LEU A 154 -6.87 -10.53 11.42
CA LEU A 154 -7.16 -9.11 11.59
C LEU A 154 -7.98 -8.89 12.88
N PRO A 155 -7.58 -7.91 13.72
CA PRO A 155 -8.32 -7.61 14.94
C PRO A 155 -9.70 -7.09 14.59
N ARG A 156 -10.66 -7.30 15.49
CA ARG A 156 -11.97 -6.67 15.34
C ARG A 156 -11.83 -5.18 15.58
N SER A 157 -12.42 -4.40 14.69
CA SER A 157 -12.47 -2.95 14.76
C SER A 157 -13.89 -2.45 14.60
N SER A 158 -14.18 -1.29 15.16
CA SER A 158 -15.41 -0.53 14.94
C SER A 158 -15.17 0.78 14.21
N THR A 159 -13.95 1.01 13.70
CA THR A 159 -13.57 2.23 12.97
C THR A 159 -14.49 2.44 11.77
N SER A 160 -14.96 3.68 11.58
CA SER A 160 -15.76 4.05 10.40
C SER A 160 -14.96 3.78 9.13
N ASN A 161 -15.65 3.44 8.05
CA ASN A 161 -15.09 3.39 6.70
C ASN A 161 -16.22 3.24 5.67
N PRO A 162 -15.99 3.61 4.39
CA PRO A 162 -17.00 3.48 3.32
C PRO A 162 -17.46 2.03 3.03
N PHE A 163 -16.65 1.04 3.39
CA PHE A 163 -16.86 -0.38 3.06
C PHE A 163 -17.37 -1.22 4.24
N SER A 164 -17.72 -0.59 5.36
CA SER A 164 -18.25 -1.24 6.57
C SER A 164 -17.36 -2.39 7.08
N ILE A 165 -17.93 -3.59 7.28
CA ILE A 165 -17.21 -4.76 7.80
C ILE A 165 -16.08 -5.21 6.85
N PHE A 166 -16.24 -5.05 5.54
CA PHE A 166 -15.24 -5.47 4.56
C PHE A 166 -14.01 -4.58 4.64
N GLY A 167 -14.21 -3.27 4.87
CA GLY A 167 -13.10 -2.34 4.99
C GLY A 167 -12.19 -2.57 6.18
N ARG A 168 -12.68 -3.29 7.20
CA ARG A 168 -11.89 -3.65 8.40
C ARG A 168 -11.20 -5.00 8.28
N GLN A 169 -11.51 -5.77 7.24
CA GLN A 169 -11.12 -7.18 7.13
C GLN A 169 -10.28 -7.51 5.90
N LEU A 170 -9.81 -6.49 5.17
CA LEU A 170 -8.98 -6.65 3.98
C LEU A 170 -7.74 -5.77 4.13
N VAL A 171 -6.57 -6.36 3.88
CA VAL A 171 -5.30 -5.63 3.81
C VAL A 171 -5.24 -4.91 2.47
N THR A 172 -4.81 -3.64 2.48
CA THR A 172 -4.68 -2.83 1.26
C THR A 172 -3.27 -2.28 1.03
N GLY A 173 -2.38 -2.37 2.03
CA GLY A 173 -1.01 -1.92 1.90
C GLY A 173 -0.17 -2.21 3.14
N GLY A 174 1.13 -2.02 3.06
CA GLY A 174 2.00 -2.17 4.22
C GLY A 174 3.35 -1.49 4.09
N ALA A 175 3.99 -1.20 5.23
CA ALA A 175 5.33 -0.64 5.24
C ALA A 175 6.11 -1.06 6.47
N VAL A 176 7.44 -1.04 6.34
CA VAL A 176 8.38 -1.17 7.46
C VAL A 176 8.97 0.20 7.75
N ALA A 177 9.09 0.56 9.03
CA ALA A 177 9.66 1.84 9.44
C ALA A 177 11.12 1.97 8.99
N PRO A 178 11.64 3.20 8.77
CA PRO A 178 13.01 3.39 8.28
C PRO A 178 14.10 2.74 9.14
N ASP A 179 13.87 2.64 10.45
CA ASP A 179 14.79 1.99 11.41
C ASP A 179 14.58 0.47 11.55
N GLY A 180 13.62 -0.11 10.81
CA GLY A 180 13.29 -1.53 10.85
C GLY A 180 12.63 -1.99 12.16
N SER A 181 12.34 -1.09 13.09
CA SER A 181 11.84 -1.44 14.43
C SER A 181 10.33 -1.69 14.46
N ARG A 182 9.62 -1.36 13.39
CA ARG A 182 8.16 -1.44 13.31
C ARG A 182 7.70 -1.79 11.90
N VAL A 183 6.55 -2.44 11.84
CA VAL A 183 5.84 -2.73 10.60
C VAL A 183 4.39 -2.28 10.75
N VAL A 184 3.81 -1.73 9.70
CA VAL A 184 2.39 -1.39 9.63
C VAL A 184 1.74 -2.16 8.50
N LEU A 185 0.56 -2.72 8.77
CA LEU A 185 -0.37 -3.19 7.74
C LEU A 185 -1.58 -2.26 7.74
N ARG A 186 -2.05 -1.91 6.55
CA ARG A 186 -3.25 -1.11 6.37
C ARG A 186 -4.42 -2.00 6.01
N THR A 187 -5.58 -1.67 6.55
CA THR A 187 -6.90 -2.00 6.00
C THR A 187 -7.57 -0.71 5.53
N TYR A 188 -8.71 -0.78 4.85
CA TYR A 188 -9.46 0.45 4.49
C TYR A 188 -9.82 1.32 5.70
N ALA A 189 -9.94 0.75 6.90
CA ALA A 189 -10.36 1.46 8.11
C ALA A 189 -9.23 1.78 9.09
N ASP A 190 -8.19 0.94 9.16
CA ASP A 190 -7.21 0.94 10.25
C ASP A 190 -5.79 0.73 9.74
N ALA A 191 -4.83 1.39 10.39
CA ALA A 191 -3.42 1.04 10.36
C ALA A 191 -3.06 0.19 11.60
N LEU A 192 -2.50 -0.99 11.36
CA LEU A 192 -2.13 -1.99 12.36
C LEU A 192 -0.61 -1.99 12.53
N GLU A 193 -0.11 -1.31 13.55
CA GLU A 193 1.33 -1.15 13.81
C GLU A 193 1.84 -2.22 14.79
N PHE A 194 2.90 -2.92 14.42
CA PHE A 194 3.56 -3.94 15.24
C PHE A 194 5.02 -3.56 15.52
N ASP A 195 5.52 -3.97 16.68
CA ASP A 195 6.96 -3.88 16.98
C ASP A 195 7.70 -5.05 16.33
N VAL A 196 8.82 -4.74 15.69
CA VAL A 196 9.72 -5.69 15.03
C VAL A 196 10.97 -5.83 15.86
N THR A 197 11.25 -7.06 16.28
CA THR A 197 12.45 -7.41 17.05
C THR A 197 13.35 -8.28 16.17
N ASP A 198 14.65 -7.96 16.15
CA ASP A 198 15.68 -8.65 15.35
C ASP A 198 15.43 -8.62 13.83
N GLY A 199 14.66 -7.63 13.34
CA GLY A 199 14.28 -7.53 11.93
C GLY A 199 13.26 -8.57 11.46
N ASP A 200 12.70 -9.39 12.37
CA ASP A 200 11.75 -10.45 12.04
C ASP A 200 10.31 -9.90 11.90
N VAL A 201 10.03 -9.39 10.70
CA VAL A 201 8.72 -8.83 10.33
C VAL A 201 7.62 -9.90 10.36
N VAL A 202 7.93 -11.15 9.96
CA VAL A 202 6.94 -12.23 9.93
C VAL A 202 6.48 -12.55 11.35
N ARG A 203 7.41 -12.68 12.30
CA ARG A 203 7.08 -12.89 13.71
C ARG A 203 6.29 -11.72 14.27
N ALA A 204 6.69 -10.48 13.98
CA ALA A 204 5.99 -9.28 14.43
C ALA A 204 4.51 -9.31 14.03
N VAL A 205 4.21 -9.58 12.75
CA VAL A 205 2.83 -9.60 12.24
C VAL A 205 2.04 -10.82 12.75
N THR A 206 2.66 -12.00 12.82
CA THR A 206 1.93 -13.25 13.11
C THR A 206 1.75 -13.52 14.60
N GLN A 207 2.60 -12.96 15.46
CA GLN A 207 2.60 -13.22 16.91
C GLN A 207 2.48 -11.94 17.74
N GLY A 208 2.73 -10.77 17.16
CA GLY A 208 2.59 -9.50 17.85
C GLY A 208 1.15 -9.09 18.05
N THR A 209 0.92 -8.20 19.01
CA THR A 209 -0.36 -7.51 19.18
C THR A 209 -0.23 -6.13 18.54
N PRO A 210 -1.05 -5.79 17.52
CA PRO A 210 -0.94 -4.50 16.88
C PRO A 210 -1.49 -3.38 17.76
N ARG A 211 -0.91 -2.20 17.62
CA ARG A 211 -1.60 -0.95 17.93
C ARG A 211 -2.52 -0.63 16.75
N VAL A 212 -3.81 -0.51 17.03
CA VAL A 212 -4.83 -0.16 16.04
C VAL A 212 -4.95 1.35 15.99
N ILE A 213 -4.61 1.93 14.85
CA ILE A 213 -4.68 3.37 14.59
C ILE A 213 -5.83 3.59 13.59
N PRO A 214 -6.92 4.24 14.00
CA PRO A 214 -8.04 4.49 13.11
C PRO A 214 -7.63 5.46 12.00
N LEU A 215 -7.96 5.13 10.76
CA LEU A 215 -7.78 6.00 9.60
C LEU A 215 -9.10 6.75 9.30
N PRO A 216 -9.06 7.91 8.66
CA PRO A 216 -10.26 8.61 8.24
C PRO A 216 -10.99 7.84 7.13
N ASP A 217 -12.25 8.20 6.88
CA ASP A 217 -13.07 7.63 5.80
C ASP A 217 -12.57 8.10 4.42
N GLU A 218 -11.39 7.60 4.04
CA GLU A 218 -10.82 7.74 2.70
C GLU A 218 -11.71 6.99 1.69
N PRO A 219 -12.03 7.57 0.51
CA PRO A 219 -12.94 6.95 -0.47
C PRO A 219 -12.54 5.52 -0.84
N GLN A 220 -11.25 5.29 -1.07
CA GLN A 220 -10.66 4.00 -1.41
C GLN A 220 -9.21 3.98 -0.93
N GLY A 221 -9.07 3.75 0.37
CA GLY A 221 -7.80 3.85 1.07
C GLY A 221 -6.86 2.67 0.82
N GLU A 222 -5.88 2.86 -0.08
CA GLU A 222 -4.96 1.80 -0.50
C GLU A 222 -3.59 1.87 0.20
N THR A 223 -2.94 3.04 0.21
CA THR A 223 -1.51 3.09 0.58
C THR A 223 -1.24 3.40 2.05
N VAL A 224 -0.14 2.88 2.60
CA VAL A 224 0.43 3.34 3.87
C VAL A 224 1.97 3.32 3.82
N THR A 225 2.61 4.34 4.38
CA THR A 225 4.05 4.32 4.64
C THR A 225 4.41 5.09 5.90
N TYR A 226 5.65 4.97 6.37
CA TYR A 226 6.17 5.86 7.41
C TYR A 226 6.77 7.11 6.79
N GLY A 227 6.68 8.23 7.51
CA GLY A 227 7.51 9.40 7.21
C GLY A 227 9.01 9.07 7.32
N PRO A 228 9.90 9.87 6.70
CA PRO A 228 11.35 9.59 6.66
C PRO A 228 12.02 9.44 8.04
N ASP A 229 11.46 10.09 9.07
CA ASP A 229 11.92 10.05 10.46
C ASP A 229 11.20 8.98 11.31
N GLY A 230 10.25 8.26 10.73
CA GLY A 230 9.43 7.25 11.40
C GLY A 230 8.44 7.80 12.43
N THR A 231 8.22 9.12 12.50
CA THR A 231 7.35 9.75 13.54
C THR A 231 5.90 9.92 13.10
N ALA A 232 5.59 9.63 11.84
CA ALA A 232 4.24 9.72 11.30
C ALA A 232 3.97 8.59 10.32
N LEU A 233 2.69 8.24 10.15
CA LEU A 233 2.21 7.50 9.00
C LEU A 233 1.78 8.47 7.90
N LEU A 234 1.93 8.04 6.66
CA LEU A 234 1.47 8.73 5.46
C LEU A 234 0.53 7.81 4.70
N THR A 235 -0.56 8.36 4.19
CA THR A 235 -1.53 7.61 3.38
C THR A 235 -1.96 8.37 2.14
N LEU A 236 -2.35 7.61 1.12
CA LEU A 236 -3.03 8.06 -0.09
C LEU A 236 -4.20 7.12 -0.36
N SER A 237 -5.31 7.72 -0.78
CA SER A 237 -6.46 7.04 -1.36
C SER A 237 -6.38 7.11 -2.87
N GLU A 238 -6.78 6.05 -3.55
CA GLU A 238 -7.04 6.13 -4.98
C GLU A 238 -8.37 6.84 -5.26
N LYS A 239 -8.57 7.25 -6.52
CA LYS A 239 -9.84 7.77 -6.99
C LYS A 239 -10.80 6.62 -7.23
N ALA A 240 -11.95 6.64 -6.57
CA ALA A 240 -13.03 5.69 -6.86
C ALA A 240 -13.42 5.76 -8.36
N GLU A 241 -13.50 4.60 -9.01
CA GLU A 241 -13.85 4.51 -10.44
C GLU A 241 -15.18 5.21 -10.75
N GLY A 242 -15.17 6.07 -11.78
CA GLY A 242 -16.38 6.70 -12.31
C GLY A 242 -16.87 7.94 -11.57
N GLU A 243 -16.21 8.37 -10.48
CA GLU A 243 -16.51 9.65 -9.83
C GLU A 243 -15.58 10.77 -10.32
N SER A 244 -16.08 12.02 -10.29
CA SER A 244 -15.22 13.22 -10.24
C SER A 244 -14.59 13.35 -8.86
N ALA A 245 -13.99 12.27 -8.37
CA ALA A 245 -13.33 12.22 -7.08
C ALA A 245 -12.18 13.24 -7.09
N ALA A 246 -12.05 13.94 -5.96
CA ALA A 246 -10.95 14.87 -5.74
C ALA A 246 -9.61 14.15 -5.98
N ASP A 247 -8.61 14.92 -6.40
CA ASP A 247 -7.26 14.41 -6.57
C ASP A 247 -6.74 13.73 -5.29
N PRO A 248 -5.97 12.63 -5.39
CA PRO A 248 -5.39 11.97 -4.23
C PRO A 248 -4.67 12.97 -3.33
N VAL A 249 -5.01 12.94 -2.04
CA VAL A 249 -4.43 13.81 -1.01
C VAL A 249 -3.53 12.98 -0.12
N LEU A 250 -2.26 13.38 -0.01
CA LEU A 250 -1.33 12.76 0.93
C LEU A 250 -1.71 13.19 2.35
N LEU A 251 -2.20 12.26 3.15
CA LEU A 251 -2.55 12.50 4.54
C LEU A 251 -1.38 12.10 5.44
N ARG A 252 -1.18 12.85 6.54
CA ARG A 252 -0.10 12.62 7.51
C ARG A 252 -0.67 12.48 8.92
N TYR A 253 -0.31 11.41 9.60
CA TYR A 253 -0.76 11.07 10.95
C TYR A 253 0.43 10.99 11.89
N PRO A 254 0.64 11.98 12.76
CA PRO A 254 1.67 11.90 13.80
C PRO A 254 1.42 10.68 14.70
N LEU A 255 2.46 9.89 14.92
CA LEU A 255 2.46 8.82 15.89
C LEU A 255 2.82 9.42 17.24
N ALA A 256 1.86 9.44 18.17
CA ALA A 256 2.06 9.99 19.51
C ALA A 256 3.25 9.32 20.23
N ASP A 257 3.91 10.09 21.10
CA ASP A 257 5.03 9.65 21.95
C ASP A 257 6.27 9.14 21.19
N ARG A 258 6.47 9.59 19.94
CA ARG A 258 7.65 9.22 19.13
C ARG A 258 8.64 10.37 19.06
N GLU A 259 9.86 10.10 19.52
CA GLU A 259 11.00 10.99 19.31
C GLU A 259 11.57 10.75 17.89
N PRO A 260 11.96 11.80 17.15
CA PRO A 260 12.60 11.63 15.86
C PRO A 260 13.90 10.85 16.03
N LYS A 261 14.05 9.73 15.30
CA LYS A 261 15.33 9.02 15.24
C LYS A 261 16.07 9.39 13.96
N PRO A 262 17.36 9.74 14.03
CA PRO A 262 18.13 10.09 12.83
C PRO A 262 18.22 8.89 11.90
N SER A 263 17.89 9.11 10.62
CA SER A 263 18.15 8.20 9.52
C SER A 263 19.66 7.95 9.43
N SER A 264 20.08 6.68 9.34
CA SER A 264 21.48 6.27 9.29
C SER A 264 22.11 6.56 7.91
N SER A 265 22.38 7.83 7.64
CA SER A 265 23.28 8.25 6.54
C SER A 265 24.66 8.67 7.09
N PRO A 266 25.78 8.33 6.42
CA PRO A 266 27.11 8.78 6.83
C PRO A 266 27.31 10.29 6.65
N GLY A 267 27.38 11.00 7.78
CA GLY A 267 28.17 12.21 8.08
C GLY A 267 28.32 13.32 7.03
N ALA A 268 27.70 14.47 7.32
CA ALA A 268 28.25 15.79 6.97
C ALA A 268 28.09 16.74 8.18
N ALA A 269 29.18 17.42 8.51
CA ALA A 269 29.41 18.16 9.74
C ALA A 269 28.66 19.50 9.84
N THR A 270 28.26 19.83 11.07
CA THR A 270 27.64 21.08 11.53
C THR A 270 28.56 22.30 11.40
N PRO A 271 28.00 23.49 11.14
CA PRO A 271 28.42 24.70 11.87
C PRO A 271 27.27 25.33 12.68
N ALA A 272 27.64 25.95 13.80
CA ALA A 272 26.78 26.49 14.85
C ALA A 272 26.28 27.95 14.60
N VAL A 273 24.99 28.19 14.94
CA VAL A 273 24.36 29.21 15.85
C VAL A 273 24.90 30.68 15.80
N PRO A 274 24.06 31.76 15.65
CA PRO A 274 23.26 32.26 16.79
C PRO A 274 21.89 32.93 16.56
N ASP A 275 21.04 32.61 17.55
CA ASP A 275 20.03 33.32 18.36
C ASP A 275 19.43 34.71 18.02
N ASP A 276 18.19 34.83 18.53
CA ASP A 276 17.46 36.01 19.05
C ASP A 276 16.68 36.92 18.07
N THR A 277 15.34 36.83 18.06
CA THR A 277 14.46 37.76 18.81
C THR A 277 12.96 37.44 18.64
N ARG A 278 12.26 37.40 19.78
CA ARG A 278 10.80 37.38 19.95
C ARG A 278 10.21 38.78 19.71
N PRO A 279 8.90 38.89 19.42
CA PRO A 279 8.06 39.47 20.47
C PRO A 279 6.69 38.79 20.66
N ASP A 280 6.07 39.23 21.75
CA ASP A 280 4.96 38.67 22.51
C ASP A 280 3.57 38.64 21.86
N ARG A 281 2.85 37.63 22.36
CA ARG A 281 1.41 37.48 22.63
C ARG A 281 0.56 38.76 22.71
N ASP A 282 -0.61 38.73 22.05
CA ASP A 282 -1.94 38.56 22.68
C ASP A 282 -3.06 39.06 21.75
N ARG A 283 -4.03 38.19 21.46
CA ARG A 283 -5.47 38.47 21.62
C ARG A 283 -6.32 37.24 21.34
N ALA A 284 -7.40 37.17 22.10
CA ALA A 284 -8.20 36.00 22.40
C ALA A 284 -9.44 35.85 21.51
N ALA A 285 -9.95 34.62 21.54
CA ALA A 285 -11.36 34.22 21.65
C ALA A 285 -12.32 34.38 20.44
N GLU A 286 -12.82 33.20 20.06
CA GLU A 286 -14.22 32.85 19.76
C GLU A 286 -14.82 33.18 18.39
N SER A 287 -15.17 32.12 17.65
CA SER A 287 -16.56 31.91 17.17
C SER A 287 -16.68 30.55 16.49
N SER A 288 -17.39 29.65 17.17
CA SER A 288 -17.97 28.42 16.64
C SER A 288 -19.12 28.74 15.67
N GLN A 289 -19.23 28.02 14.56
CA GLN A 289 -20.49 27.78 13.85
C GLN A 289 -20.53 26.35 13.29
N ASP A 290 -21.51 25.60 13.80
CA ASP A 290 -21.94 24.27 13.36
C ASP A 290 -22.78 24.31 12.07
N LEU A 291 -22.99 23.10 11.53
CA LEU A 291 -24.12 22.56 10.72
C LEU A 291 -23.92 22.42 9.20
N PRO A 292 -24.65 21.51 8.52
CA PRO A 292 -24.95 20.10 8.86
C PRO A 292 -24.78 19.14 7.66
N GLY A 293 -24.77 17.84 7.95
CA GLY A 293 -24.66 16.76 6.95
C GLY A 293 -25.86 16.57 6.04
N ARG A 294 -25.60 15.90 4.90
CA ARG A 294 -26.55 15.15 4.06
C ARG A 294 -25.80 14.26 3.05
N PHE A 295 -25.55 13.01 3.42
CA PHE A 295 -25.18 11.92 2.53
C PHE A 295 -26.14 10.75 2.76
N VAL A 296 -27.17 10.62 1.93
CA VAL A 296 -27.94 9.37 1.78
C VAL A 296 -28.50 9.34 0.35
N GLY A 297 -28.05 8.36 -0.44
CA GLY A 297 -28.76 7.96 -1.67
C GLY A 297 -27.92 7.86 -2.93
N ALA A 298 -26.91 6.96 -2.97
CA ALA A 298 -26.36 6.48 -4.25
C ALA A 298 -25.72 5.07 -4.16
N VAL A 299 -25.18 4.68 -3.00
CA VAL A 299 -24.39 3.44 -2.84
C VAL A 299 -25.21 2.14 -2.92
N ALA A 300 -26.54 2.20 -2.79
CA ALA A 300 -27.37 1.00 -2.87
C ALA A 300 -27.59 0.48 -4.30
N LEU A 301 -27.34 1.29 -5.35
CA LEU A 301 -27.61 0.87 -6.74
C LEU A 301 -26.44 0.15 -7.41
N THR A 302 -25.18 0.47 -7.04
CA THR A 302 -23.97 -0.16 -7.61
C THR A 302 -23.77 -1.58 -7.10
N LEU A 303 -24.08 -1.87 -5.83
CA LEU A 303 -24.05 -3.22 -5.27
C LEU A 303 -25.11 -4.15 -5.89
N LEU A 304 -26.29 -3.62 -6.26
CA LEU A 304 -27.31 -4.40 -6.96
C LEU A 304 -26.94 -4.70 -8.42
N LEU A 305 -26.21 -3.79 -9.09
CA LEU A 305 -25.77 -4.02 -10.47
C LEU A 305 -24.69 -5.10 -10.57
N LEU A 306 -23.74 -5.13 -9.62
CA LEU A 306 -22.68 -6.14 -9.60
C LEU A 306 -23.22 -7.55 -9.29
N VAL A 307 -24.22 -7.67 -8.41
CA VAL A 307 -24.89 -8.95 -8.12
C VAL A 307 -25.77 -9.42 -9.29
N ALA A 308 -26.44 -8.50 -10.00
CA ALA A 308 -27.28 -8.84 -11.14
C ALA A 308 -26.47 -9.31 -12.37
N VAL A 309 -25.32 -8.67 -12.64
CA VAL A 309 -24.44 -9.05 -13.76
C VAL A 309 -23.73 -10.38 -13.48
N GLY A 310 -23.25 -10.60 -12.25
CA GLY A 310 -22.67 -11.88 -11.83
C GLY A 310 -23.67 -13.05 -11.85
N GLY A 311 -24.91 -12.80 -11.39
CA GLY A 311 -25.98 -13.80 -11.39
C GLY A 311 -26.43 -14.22 -12.80
N PHE A 312 -26.47 -13.28 -13.75
CA PHE A 312 -26.88 -13.56 -15.13
C PHE A 312 -25.82 -14.36 -15.92
N ALA A 313 -24.53 -14.11 -15.67
CA ALA A 313 -23.42 -14.86 -16.27
C ALA A 313 -23.42 -16.34 -15.83
N ILE A 314 -23.65 -16.59 -14.53
CA ILE A 314 -23.73 -17.94 -13.96
C ILE A 314 -24.96 -18.70 -14.47
N TRP A 315 -26.11 -18.03 -14.60
CA TRP A 315 -27.33 -18.63 -15.15
C TRP A 315 -27.18 -19.03 -16.63
N ARG A 316 -26.49 -18.22 -17.43
CA ARG A 316 -26.25 -18.50 -18.86
C ARG A 316 -25.25 -19.64 -19.07
N ALA A 317 -24.25 -19.78 -18.21
CA ALA A 317 -23.29 -20.88 -18.25
C ALA A 317 -23.95 -22.23 -17.93
N ARG A 318 -24.92 -22.26 -17.01
CA ARG A 318 -25.66 -23.47 -16.61
C ARG A 318 -26.72 -23.94 -17.62
N ARG A 319 -27.06 -23.12 -18.63
CA ARG A 319 -28.05 -23.46 -19.67
C ARG A 319 -27.47 -23.91 -21.01
N ARG A 320 -26.14 -24.02 -21.14
CA ARG A 320 -25.54 -24.63 -22.34
C ARG A 320 -25.80 -26.14 -22.29
N PRO A 321 -26.55 -26.72 -23.24
CA PRO A 321 -26.72 -28.17 -23.28
C PRO A 321 -25.39 -28.82 -23.61
N SER A 322 -25.01 -29.85 -22.85
CA SER A 322 -23.90 -30.74 -23.19
C SER A 322 -24.19 -31.36 -24.55
N GLY A 323 -23.53 -30.85 -25.59
CA GLY A 323 -23.57 -31.43 -26.92
C GLY A 323 -22.91 -32.81 -26.90
N ARG A 324 -23.74 -33.86 -26.84
CA ARG A 324 -23.41 -35.19 -27.35
C ARG A 324 -23.31 -35.09 -28.88
N GLY A 325 -22.26 -35.65 -29.46
CA GLY A 325 -22.27 -35.92 -30.90
C GLY A 325 -20.96 -36.34 -31.53
N ARG A 326 -20.71 -37.66 -31.48
CA ARG A 326 -19.96 -38.53 -32.41
C ARG A 326 -18.45 -38.37 -32.53
#